data_AF-A0A518HJG9-F1
#
_entry.id   AF-A0A518HJG9-F1
#
_cell.length_a   1.000
_cell.length_b   1.000
_cell.length_c   1.000
_cell.angle_alpha   90.00
_cell.angle_beta   90.00
_cell.angle_gamma   90.00
#
_symmetry.space_group_name_H-M   'P 1'
#
loop_
_entity.id
_entity.type
_entity.pdbx_description
1 polymer ?
#
loop_
_entity_poly.entity_id
_entity_poly.type
_entity_poly.pdbx_seq_one_letter_code
_entity_poly.pdbx_strand_id
1 'polypeptide(L)'
;MLLGLVLLSGPARGGDAGSTIDPLAANLQPYLDLLSGSQQEFELRCRAEVPIDGDAQTIKIRLARYGNHAFDLDLEHRDYEVRIRRRDGATAFALPKHGVVYVGRGDAAADAEVADTAADSLSPSGLSQRLISTRTTLSTYAPLLATPDGAAIAAALKTFVGITYDPATRRGRGNGSVEFSFEPNGSLQVRVEDAQLDLFIADQPSAMAGADDWPGMKQIEIPREELERTLVRGVRRAVEILAPSKVLTSPSKRDRETASGRLRWIDGHRVVLLSGSPREIGRAHGELLTDEAQACIDSVLHTFGVVQTIRSGSWFRHDLDAAFARLSPHIPDRHRIETRAMARALGLDENLVDSLNVFPELFHCSGFAVFGEATRDGKLYHGRVLDYMTTIGLQDSATTFIVAADGQIPFANVGYAGFIGSVSGMNAQAISLGEMGGGGEGRWDGVPMATLMRRALEECSTLDEVITLWRDSPRTCEYYYVFADGKTNRAVGVAADPDSIEFIQPGQADPRLGEGIQDAVVLSAGDRLKVLRQRVHEKHGQIDAEVGKWLMSRPVAMQSNLHNVLFVPADQVMYVANADHRRPAAERPYVRLDLRELLTSLAGRGGE
;
A
#
# COMPACT_ATOMS: atom_id res chain seq x y z
N MET A 1 -7.81 6.68 15.17
CA MET A 1 -8.73 5.60 14.76
C MET A 1 -8.45 4.29 15.50
N LEU A 2 -7.26 3.67 15.38
CA LEU A 2 -6.93 2.40 16.04
C LEU A 2 -7.24 2.38 17.55
N LEU A 3 -6.71 3.34 18.31
CA LEU A 3 -6.89 3.40 19.77
C LEU A 3 -8.39 3.35 20.15
N GLY A 4 -9.21 4.16 19.47
CA GLY A 4 -10.66 4.18 19.67
C GLY A 4 -11.35 2.87 19.29
N LEU A 5 -10.94 2.21 18.21
CA LEU A 5 -11.56 0.95 17.80
C LEU A 5 -11.12 -0.26 18.65
N VAL A 6 -9.87 -0.28 19.14
CA VAL A 6 -9.38 -1.34 20.04
C VAL A 6 -10.12 -1.31 21.38
N LEU A 7 -10.45 -0.12 21.89
CA LEU A 7 -11.24 0.07 23.11
C LEU A 7 -12.67 -0.49 23.05
N LEU A 8 -13.18 -0.80 21.86
CA LEU A 8 -14.51 -1.39 21.68
C LEU A 8 -14.53 -2.93 21.84
N SER A 9 -13.35 -3.56 21.93
CA SER A 9 -13.17 -4.94 21.50
C SER A 9 -13.58 -6.08 22.44
N GLY A 10 -13.94 -5.77 23.68
CA GLY A 10 -14.09 -6.78 24.72
C GLY A 10 -15.40 -7.58 24.69
N PRO A 11 -15.35 -8.92 24.90
CA PRO A 11 -16.52 -9.75 25.16
C PRO A 11 -16.98 -9.64 26.62
N ALA A 12 -18.30 -9.74 26.86
CA ALA A 12 -18.87 -9.72 28.19
C ALA A 12 -18.36 -10.90 29.05
N ARG A 13 -17.71 -10.60 30.18
CA ARG A 13 -17.44 -11.55 31.26
C ARG A 13 -17.68 -10.89 32.60
N GLY A 14 -18.50 -11.52 33.44
CA GLY A 14 -18.55 -11.22 34.87
C GLY A 14 -17.34 -11.85 35.54
N GLY A 15 -16.52 -11.03 36.20
CA GLY A 15 -15.38 -11.48 36.99
C GLY A 15 -15.31 -10.69 38.28
N ASP A 16 -15.31 -11.41 39.40
CA ASP A 16 -15.11 -10.89 40.76
C ASP A 16 -13.74 -10.21 40.90
N ALA A 17 -13.74 -9.03 41.50
CA ALA A 17 -12.54 -8.26 41.81
C ALA A 17 -11.82 -8.84 43.03
N GLY A 18 -10.64 -9.43 42.82
CA GLY A 18 -9.66 -9.71 43.87
C GLY A 18 -8.98 -8.42 44.35
N SER A 19 -8.87 -8.25 45.67
CA SER A 19 -8.39 -7.05 46.36
C SER A 19 -6.97 -6.59 45.97
N THR A 20 -6.82 -5.37 45.46
CA THR A 20 -5.52 -4.75 45.10
C THR A 20 -4.92 -3.88 46.23
N ILE A 21 -3.61 -4.02 46.49
CA ILE A 21 -2.78 -3.12 47.33
C ILE A 21 -1.87 -2.19 46.47
N ASP A 22 -1.82 -2.35 45.14
CA ASP A 22 -0.97 -1.54 44.25
C ASP A 22 -1.69 -0.26 43.76
N PRO A 23 -1.23 0.95 44.14
CA PRO A 23 -1.88 2.20 43.73
C PRO A 23 -1.84 2.45 42.22
N LEU A 24 -0.87 1.89 41.50
CA LEU A 24 -0.84 2.00 40.03
C LEU A 24 -1.96 1.17 39.40
N ALA A 25 -2.17 -0.05 39.89
CA ALA A 25 -3.24 -0.94 39.43
C ALA A 25 -4.62 -0.29 39.62
N ALA A 26 -4.86 0.30 40.81
CA ALA A 26 -6.12 0.96 41.11
C ALA A 26 -6.43 2.14 40.17
N ASN A 27 -5.43 2.94 39.80
CA ASN A 27 -5.62 4.06 38.88
C ASN A 27 -5.74 3.63 37.41
N LEU A 28 -5.14 2.51 37.03
CA LEU A 28 -5.27 1.95 35.68
C LEU A 28 -6.60 1.21 35.47
N GLN A 29 -7.17 0.61 36.52
CA GLN A 29 -8.33 -0.26 36.40
C GLN A 29 -9.51 0.34 35.62
N PRO A 30 -9.93 1.61 35.84
CA PRO A 30 -11.02 2.20 35.06
C PRO A 30 -10.77 2.19 33.55
N TYR A 31 -9.53 2.40 33.11
CA TYR A 31 -9.17 2.36 31.69
C TYR A 31 -9.07 0.92 31.14
N LEU A 32 -8.63 -0.02 31.98
CA LEU A 32 -8.55 -1.44 31.65
C LEU A 32 -9.94 -2.09 31.53
N ASP A 33 -10.91 -1.64 32.33
CA ASP A 33 -12.31 -2.06 32.25
C ASP A 33 -12.93 -1.67 30.90
N LEU A 34 -12.59 -0.48 30.38
CA LEU A 34 -12.98 -0.08 29.02
C LEU A 34 -12.35 -0.98 27.95
N LEU A 35 -11.03 -1.19 28.03
CA LEU A 35 -10.27 -1.99 27.06
C LEU A 35 -10.73 -3.45 26.98
N SER A 36 -11.13 -4.02 28.12
CA SER A 36 -11.63 -5.40 28.20
C SER A 36 -13.10 -5.56 27.87
N GLY A 37 -13.81 -4.45 27.62
CA GLY A 37 -15.26 -4.44 27.33
C GLY A 37 -16.11 -4.96 28.48
N SER A 38 -15.61 -4.92 29.72
CA SER A 38 -16.41 -5.21 30.92
C SER A 38 -17.50 -4.14 31.10
N GLN A 39 -17.21 -2.90 30.71
CA GLN A 39 -18.20 -1.82 30.62
C GLN A 39 -18.84 -1.75 29.23
N GLN A 40 -20.16 -1.92 29.19
CA GLN A 40 -20.94 -1.89 27.95
C GLN A 40 -21.31 -0.47 27.52
N GLU A 41 -21.35 0.48 28.46
CA GLU A 41 -21.67 1.87 28.22
C GLU A 41 -20.61 2.76 28.84
N PHE A 42 -19.98 3.60 28.03
CA PHE A 42 -18.96 4.55 28.47
C PHE A 42 -18.73 5.63 27.43
N GLU A 43 -18.09 6.74 27.84
CA GLU A 43 -17.51 7.69 26.90
C GLU A 43 -16.08 8.04 27.29
N LEU A 44 -15.14 7.80 26.38
CA LEU A 44 -13.74 8.20 26.49
C LEU A 44 -13.49 9.39 25.57
N ARG A 45 -12.84 10.42 26.11
CA ARG A 45 -12.31 11.55 25.35
C ARG A 45 -10.79 11.53 25.43
N CYS A 46 -10.13 11.79 24.31
CA CYS A 46 -8.69 11.92 24.25
C CYS A 46 -8.32 13.17 23.45
N ARG A 47 -7.45 14.01 24.01
CA ARG A 47 -6.74 15.06 23.27
C ARG A 47 -5.32 14.56 23.03
N ALA A 48 -4.96 14.37 21.77
CA ALA A 48 -3.61 14.01 21.37
C ALA A 48 -2.91 15.22 20.74
N GLU A 49 -1.72 15.57 21.23
CA GLU A 49 -0.80 16.50 20.58
C GLU A 49 0.35 15.69 20.02
N VAL A 50 0.49 15.68 18.70
CA VAL A 50 1.43 14.81 17.99
C VAL A 50 2.18 15.60 16.92
N PRO A 51 3.47 15.31 16.67
CA PRO A 51 4.20 15.91 15.56
C PRO A 51 3.69 15.36 14.24
N ILE A 52 3.16 16.23 13.38
CA ILE A 52 2.71 15.91 12.02
C ILE A 52 3.31 16.96 11.10
N ASP A 53 4.02 16.53 10.06
CA ASP A 53 4.72 17.38 9.10
C ASP A 53 5.71 18.39 9.73
N GLY A 54 6.28 18.03 10.88
CA GLY A 54 7.23 18.87 11.62
C GLY A 54 6.60 19.83 12.63
N ASP A 55 5.27 19.93 12.68
CA ASP A 55 4.54 20.79 13.61
C ASP A 55 3.77 19.97 14.65
N ALA A 56 3.63 20.49 15.87
CA ALA A 56 2.74 19.91 16.87
C ALA A 56 1.28 20.19 16.47
N GLN A 57 0.50 19.14 16.24
CA GLN A 57 -0.89 19.23 15.82
C GLN A 57 -1.81 18.52 16.81
N THR A 58 -2.98 19.11 17.08
CA THR A 58 -3.97 18.56 18.00
C THR A 58 -5.00 17.72 17.27
N ILE A 59 -5.25 16.50 17.78
CA ILE A 59 -6.33 15.61 17.37
C ILE A 59 -7.21 15.37 18.60
N LYS A 60 -8.51 15.65 18.49
CA LYS A 60 -9.49 15.27 19.53
C LYS A 60 -10.16 13.97 19.10
N ILE A 61 -10.29 13.05 20.04
CA ILE A 61 -10.89 11.75 19.86
C ILE A 61 -12.02 11.62 20.88
N ARG A 62 -13.21 11.24 20.44
CA ARG A 62 -14.31 10.84 21.31
C ARG A 62 -14.75 9.44 20.92
N LEU A 63 -14.87 8.56 21.90
CA LEU A 63 -15.41 7.22 21.74
C LEU A 63 -16.53 7.04 22.75
N ALA A 64 -17.77 6.93 22.29
CA ALA A 64 -18.91 6.62 23.14
C ALA A 64 -19.48 5.25 22.75
N ARG A 65 -19.57 4.33 23.72
CA ARG A 65 -20.17 3.00 23.53
C ARG A 65 -21.53 2.99 24.24
N TYR A 66 -22.53 2.39 23.59
CA TYR A 66 -23.92 2.34 24.05
C TYR A 66 -24.45 0.90 24.21
N GLY A 67 -23.54 -0.06 24.33
CA GLY A 67 -23.86 -1.49 24.35
C GLY A 67 -22.94 -2.34 23.48
N ASN A 68 -23.42 -3.51 23.09
CA ASN A 68 -22.62 -4.50 22.34
C ASN A 68 -22.58 -4.26 20.83
N HIS A 69 -23.45 -3.41 20.31
CA HIS A 69 -23.65 -3.21 18.88
C HIS A 69 -23.66 -1.75 18.45
N ALA A 70 -23.65 -0.81 19.40
CA ALA A 70 -23.76 0.62 19.15
C ALA A 70 -22.60 1.42 19.74
N PHE A 71 -22.00 2.29 18.92
CA PHE A 71 -20.97 3.23 19.34
C PHE A 71 -20.89 4.44 18.40
N ASP A 72 -20.28 5.52 18.90
CA ASP A 72 -19.84 6.69 18.15
C ASP A 72 -18.32 6.84 18.33
N LEU A 73 -17.59 7.05 17.24
CA LEU A 73 -16.17 7.40 17.22
C LEU A 73 -15.99 8.68 16.42
N ASP A 74 -15.61 9.76 17.10
CA ASP A 74 -15.33 11.06 16.48
C ASP A 74 -13.81 11.32 16.52
N LEU A 75 -13.27 11.78 15.39
CA LEU A 75 -11.89 12.22 15.22
C LEU A 75 -11.91 13.62 14.62
N GLU A 76 -11.49 14.61 15.39
CA GLU A 76 -11.46 16.02 14.99
C GLU A 76 -10.02 16.51 14.90
N HIS A 77 -9.66 17.01 13.74
CA HIS A 77 -8.42 17.70 13.44
C HIS A 77 -8.75 18.99 12.67
N ARG A 78 -7.81 19.94 12.59
CA ARG A 78 -8.06 21.23 11.93
C ARG A 78 -8.41 21.07 10.44
N ASP A 79 -7.77 20.12 9.76
CA ASP A 79 -7.85 19.93 8.32
C ASP A 79 -8.84 18.80 7.97
N TYR A 80 -9.02 17.83 8.88
CA TYR A 80 -9.87 16.67 8.67
C TYR A 80 -10.79 16.40 9.86
N GLU A 81 -12.00 15.94 9.58
CA GLU A 81 -12.93 15.50 10.61
C GLU A 81 -13.63 14.23 10.13
N VAL A 82 -13.64 13.21 10.98
CA VAL A 82 -14.18 11.88 10.68
C VAL A 82 -15.06 11.44 11.84
N ARG A 83 -16.26 10.96 11.54
CA ARG A 83 -17.15 10.40 12.56
C ARG A 83 -17.70 9.06 12.09
N ILE A 84 -17.62 8.04 12.93
CA ILE A 84 -18.21 6.72 12.69
C ILE A 84 -19.32 6.54 13.70
N ARG A 85 -20.55 6.30 13.22
CA ARG A 85 -21.71 5.99 14.04
C ARG A 85 -22.23 4.61 13.66
N ARG A 86 -22.11 3.64 14.56
CA ARG A 86 -22.65 2.29 14.37
C ARG A 86 -23.87 2.07 15.25
N ARG A 87 -24.92 1.48 14.69
CA ARG A 87 -26.14 1.01 15.36
C ARG A 87 -26.47 -0.41 14.87
N ASP A 88 -27.52 -1.01 15.43
CA ASP A 88 -27.93 -2.39 15.08
C ASP A 88 -28.25 -2.55 13.60
N GLY A 89 -29.00 -1.62 13.01
CA GLY A 89 -29.44 -1.69 11.61
C GLY A 89 -28.62 -0.88 10.60
N ALA A 90 -27.61 -0.13 11.05
CA ALA A 90 -26.84 0.74 10.16
C ALA A 90 -25.47 1.17 10.71
N THR A 91 -24.57 1.52 9.79
CA THR A 91 -23.28 2.16 10.07
C THR A 91 -23.13 3.38 9.18
N ALA A 92 -22.83 4.52 9.79
CA ALA A 92 -22.57 5.77 9.10
C ALA A 92 -21.09 6.19 9.27
N PHE A 93 -20.46 6.59 8.17
CA PHE A 93 -19.12 7.15 8.09
C PHE A 93 -19.22 8.58 7.53
N ALA A 94 -19.14 9.56 8.41
CA ALA A 94 -19.35 10.96 8.12
C ALA A 94 -18.03 11.72 8.01
N LEU A 95 -17.98 12.64 7.04
CA LEU A 95 -16.88 13.57 6.78
C LEU A 95 -17.43 15.01 6.87
N PRO A 96 -17.56 15.59 8.07
CA PRO A 96 -18.20 16.89 8.26
C PRO A 96 -17.58 18.02 7.45
N LYS A 97 -16.25 18.05 7.28
CA LYS A 97 -15.56 19.07 6.47
C LYS A 97 -15.90 19.02 4.98
N HIS A 98 -16.40 17.88 4.49
CA HIS A 98 -16.92 17.70 3.13
C HIS A 98 -18.44 17.75 3.05
N GLY A 99 -19.14 17.85 4.20
CA GLY A 99 -20.62 17.86 4.24
C GLY A 99 -21.26 16.58 3.72
N VAL A 100 -20.59 15.43 3.83
CA VAL A 100 -21.05 14.14 3.28
C VAL A 100 -20.99 13.02 4.32
N VAL A 101 -21.97 12.12 4.29
CA VAL A 101 -22.01 10.91 5.12
C VAL A 101 -22.35 9.69 4.27
N TYR A 102 -21.55 8.65 4.43
CA TYR A 102 -21.76 7.34 3.83
C TYR A 102 -22.53 6.47 4.80
N VAL A 103 -23.67 5.91 4.39
CA VAL A 103 -24.55 5.13 5.26
C VAL A 103 -24.75 3.74 4.66
N GLY A 104 -24.37 2.70 5.40
CA GLY A 104 -24.71 1.33 5.07
C GLY A 104 -25.76 0.76 6.01
N ARG A 105 -26.82 0.17 5.44
CA ARG A 105 -27.96 -0.41 6.18
C ARG A 105 -27.99 -1.93 6.03
N GLY A 106 -28.50 -2.61 7.05
CA GLY A 106 -28.61 -4.08 7.12
C GLY A 106 -28.53 -4.57 8.57
N ASP A 107 -29.07 -5.75 8.88
CA ASP A 107 -29.12 -6.27 10.25
C ASP A 107 -27.79 -6.86 10.72
N ALA A 108 -27.31 -6.40 11.89
CA ALA A 108 -26.07 -6.91 12.51
C ALA A 108 -26.10 -8.41 12.87
N ALA A 109 -27.27 -9.05 12.91
CA ALA A 109 -27.44 -10.48 13.21
C ALA A 109 -27.28 -11.39 11.98
N ALA A 110 -27.58 -10.89 10.77
CA ALA A 110 -27.34 -11.62 9.53
C ALA A 110 -25.84 -11.69 9.17
N ASP A 111 -25.07 -10.70 9.63
CA ASP A 111 -23.61 -10.61 9.44
C ASP A 111 -22.83 -11.74 10.15
N ALA A 112 -23.43 -12.40 11.15
CA ALA A 112 -22.80 -13.42 11.99
C ALA A 112 -22.99 -14.87 11.49
N GLU A 113 -23.96 -15.14 10.61
CA GLU A 113 -24.25 -16.49 10.10
C GLU A 113 -23.37 -16.90 8.90
N VAL A 114 -22.70 -15.93 8.26
CA VAL A 114 -21.70 -16.17 7.22
C VAL A 114 -20.30 -15.95 7.83
N ALA A 115 -19.58 -17.04 8.10
CA ALA A 115 -18.33 -17.02 8.87
C ALA A 115 -17.22 -16.11 8.29
N ASP A 116 -17.29 -15.73 7.01
CA ASP A 116 -16.35 -14.81 6.35
C ASP A 116 -16.74 -13.32 6.44
N THR A 117 -18.03 -12.97 6.50
CA THR A 117 -18.48 -11.56 6.58
C THR A 117 -18.37 -10.99 8.00
N ALA A 118 -18.50 -11.86 9.02
CA ALA A 118 -18.28 -11.49 10.42
C ALA A 118 -16.82 -11.06 10.70
N ALA A 119 -15.87 -11.48 9.87
CA ALA A 119 -14.43 -11.31 10.08
C ALA A 119 -13.92 -9.88 9.83
N ASP A 120 -14.68 -9.04 9.11
CA ASP A 120 -14.30 -7.66 8.79
C ASP A 120 -15.39 -6.63 9.15
N SER A 121 -16.22 -6.94 10.17
CA SER A 121 -17.23 -6.03 10.71
C SER A 121 -16.69 -5.08 11.80
N LEU A 122 -17.28 -3.88 11.88
CA LEU A 122 -17.08 -2.90 12.96
C LEU A 122 -17.85 -3.24 14.25
N SER A 123 -18.49 -4.41 14.34
CA SER A 123 -19.07 -4.89 15.59
C SER A 123 -18.06 -4.71 16.75
N PRO A 124 -18.44 -4.13 17.90
CA PRO A 124 -17.54 -4.01 19.04
C PRO A 124 -16.94 -5.36 19.46
N SER A 125 -17.76 -6.41 19.54
CA SER A 125 -17.31 -7.74 19.98
C SER A 125 -16.24 -8.34 19.06
N GLY A 126 -15.02 -8.56 19.56
CA GLY A 126 -13.92 -9.13 18.80
C GLY A 126 -13.18 -8.16 17.87
N LEU A 127 -13.47 -6.84 17.96
CA LEU A 127 -12.90 -5.86 17.04
C LEU A 127 -11.36 -5.77 17.11
N SER A 128 -10.76 -5.96 18.30
CA SER A 128 -9.29 -5.94 18.44
C SER A 128 -8.64 -7.09 17.71
N GLN A 129 -9.23 -8.29 17.74
CA GLN A 129 -8.75 -9.45 16.98
C GLN A 129 -8.84 -9.19 15.48
N ARG A 130 -9.85 -8.42 15.05
CA ARG A 130 -9.99 -7.94 13.67
C ARG A 130 -9.10 -6.75 13.32
N LEU A 131 -8.45 -6.07 14.26
CA LEU A 131 -7.58 -4.93 13.96
C LEU A 131 -6.11 -5.22 14.19
N ILE A 132 -5.80 -6.17 15.08
CA ILE A 132 -4.45 -6.55 15.47
C ILE A 132 -4.17 -7.96 14.96
N SER A 133 -3.54 -8.04 13.78
CA SER A 133 -3.10 -9.30 13.21
C SER A 133 -1.71 -9.70 13.73
N THR A 134 -1.28 -10.93 13.45
CA THR A 134 0.09 -11.39 13.72
C THR A 134 1.16 -10.69 12.87
N ARG A 135 0.75 -9.89 11.87
CA ARG A 135 1.63 -9.11 11.00
C ARG A 135 2.05 -7.78 11.62
N THR A 136 1.54 -7.41 12.80
CA THR A 136 2.00 -6.25 13.58
C THR A 136 2.71 -6.66 14.88
N THR A 137 3.71 -5.89 15.33
CA THR A 137 4.36 -6.11 16.63
C THR A 137 3.40 -5.93 17.81
N LEU A 138 2.29 -5.19 17.61
CA LEU A 138 1.24 -5.01 18.62
C LEU A 138 0.58 -6.33 19.03
N SER A 139 0.63 -7.37 18.20
CA SER A 139 0.10 -8.69 18.55
C SER A 139 0.77 -9.29 19.78
N THR A 140 2.01 -8.89 20.08
CA THR A 140 2.75 -9.31 21.29
C THR A 140 2.02 -8.90 22.57
N TYR A 141 1.27 -7.80 22.52
CA TYR A 141 0.52 -7.25 23.65
C TYR A 141 -0.97 -7.62 23.63
N ALA A 142 -1.46 -8.27 22.58
CA ALA A 142 -2.86 -8.67 22.46
C ALA A 142 -3.38 -9.52 23.65
N PRO A 143 -2.60 -10.46 24.24
CA PRO A 143 -3.05 -11.19 25.43
C PRO A 143 -3.29 -10.30 26.66
N LEU A 144 -2.55 -9.19 26.79
CA LEU A 144 -2.75 -8.22 27.88
C LEU A 144 -4.06 -7.45 27.70
N LEU A 145 -4.46 -7.17 26.46
CA LEU A 145 -5.76 -6.55 26.15
C LEU A 145 -6.94 -7.49 26.44
N ALA A 146 -6.71 -8.81 26.44
CA ALA A 146 -7.74 -9.80 26.69
C ALA A 146 -7.97 -10.12 28.18
N THR A 147 -7.09 -9.66 29.08
CA THR A 147 -7.13 -10.00 30.52
C THR A 147 -7.08 -8.72 31.38
N PRO A 148 -8.22 -8.20 31.88
CA PRO A 148 -8.30 -6.94 32.63
C PRO A 148 -7.90 -7.05 34.11
N ASP A 149 -6.78 -7.71 34.40
CA ASP A 149 -6.25 -7.70 35.75
C ASP A 149 -5.25 -6.54 35.90
N GLY A 150 -5.70 -5.46 36.55
CA GLY A 150 -4.87 -4.29 36.82
C GLY A 150 -3.61 -4.61 37.61
N ALA A 151 -3.62 -5.62 38.48
CA ALA A 151 -2.43 -6.05 39.22
C ALA A 151 -1.43 -6.77 38.28
N ALA A 152 -1.92 -7.66 37.41
CA ALA A 152 -1.08 -8.35 36.43
C ALA A 152 -0.47 -7.37 35.42
N ILE A 153 -1.25 -6.40 34.94
CA ILE A 153 -0.78 -5.37 34.00
C ILE A 153 0.20 -4.42 34.67
N ALA A 154 -0.08 -3.95 35.88
CA ALA A 154 0.86 -3.11 36.63
C ALA A 154 2.18 -3.84 36.90
N ALA A 155 2.14 -5.13 37.24
CA ALA A 155 3.32 -5.97 37.40
C ALA A 155 4.09 -6.11 36.08
N ALA A 156 3.41 -6.40 34.96
CA ALA A 156 4.04 -6.51 33.65
C ALA A 156 4.71 -5.21 33.20
N LEU A 157 4.05 -4.06 33.41
CA LEU A 157 4.61 -2.74 33.14
C LEU A 157 5.85 -2.44 33.99
N LYS A 158 5.85 -2.80 35.28
CA LYS A 158 7.01 -2.64 36.15
C LYS A 158 8.17 -3.56 35.75
N THR A 159 7.89 -4.83 35.47
CA THR A 159 8.91 -5.86 35.24
C THR A 159 9.48 -5.87 33.82
N PHE A 160 8.63 -5.75 32.80
CA PHE A 160 9.05 -5.87 31.40
C PHE A 160 9.24 -4.52 30.71
N VAL A 161 8.46 -3.50 31.09
CA VAL A 161 8.57 -2.14 30.52
C VAL A 161 9.47 -1.25 31.37
N GLY A 162 9.69 -1.59 32.65
CA GLY A 162 10.53 -0.83 33.57
C GLY A 162 9.84 0.42 34.12
N ILE A 163 8.50 0.41 34.22
CA ILE A 163 7.76 1.56 34.75
C ILE A 163 7.97 1.71 36.27
N THR A 164 8.21 2.95 36.68
CA THR A 164 8.19 3.42 38.07
C THR A 164 6.96 4.29 38.31
N TYR A 165 6.38 4.26 39.50
CA TYR A 165 5.19 5.05 39.85
C TYR A 165 5.28 5.54 41.30
N ASP A 166 5.08 6.84 41.51
CA ASP A 166 4.99 7.49 42.80
C ASP A 166 3.52 7.78 43.15
N PRO A 167 2.93 7.06 44.13
CA PRO A 167 1.55 7.27 44.55
C PRO A 167 1.27 8.67 45.13
N ALA A 168 2.27 9.34 45.71
CA ALA A 168 2.08 10.64 46.35
C ALA A 168 1.88 11.75 45.32
N THR A 169 2.68 11.73 44.24
CA THR A 169 2.55 12.67 43.13
C THR A 169 1.64 12.16 42.01
N ARG A 170 1.23 10.89 42.07
CA ARG A 170 0.47 10.16 41.04
C ARG A 170 1.14 10.16 39.67
N ARG A 171 2.47 10.22 39.65
CA ARG A 171 3.29 10.29 38.43
C ARG A 171 4.09 9.01 38.27
N GLY A 172 4.27 8.59 37.02
CA GLY A 172 5.14 7.48 36.68
C GLY A 172 6.01 7.77 35.47
N ARG A 173 7.08 6.99 35.35
CA ARG A 173 8.08 7.08 34.29
C ARG A 173 8.47 5.69 33.83
N GLY A 174 8.61 5.49 32.53
CA GLY A 174 9.08 4.24 31.93
C GLY A 174 10.39 4.42 31.15
N ASN A 175 10.91 3.32 30.63
CA ASN A 175 12.03 3.37 29.68
C ASN A 175 11.63 4.12 28.40
N GLY A 176 12.58 4.84 27.77
CA GLY A 176 12.37 5.46 26.46
C GLY A 176 11.50 6.74 26.46
N SER A 177 11.72 7.65 27.42
CA SER A 177 11.05 8.97 27.48
C SER A 177 9.52 8.91 27.69
N VAL A 178 9.01 7.82 28.27
CA VAL A 178 7.59 7.69 28.64
C VAL A 178 7.36 8.30 30.03
N GLU A 179 6.49 9.29 30.12
CA GLU A 179 6.00 9.86 31.39
C GLU A 179 4.46 9.76 31.43
N PHE A 180 3.88 9.54 32.61
CA PHE A 180 2.43 9.59 32.77
C PHE A 180 2.02 10.14 34.14
N SER A 181 0.81 10.71 34.23
CA SER A 181 0.20 11.16 35.48
C SER A 181 -1.29 10.87 35.53
N PHE A 182 -1.79 10.65 36.75
CA PHE A 182 -3.23 10.62 37.02
C PHE A 182 -3.64 11.90 37.73
N GLU A 183 -4.45 12.71 37.07
CA GLU A 183 -4.92 13.99 37.61
C GLU A 183 -6.03 13.78 38.66
N PRO A 184 -6.29 14.77 39.53
CA PRO A 184 -7.30 14.66 40.58
C PRO A 184 -8.72 14.38 40.07
N ASN A 185 -9.03 14.77 38.84
CA ASN A 185 -10.31 14.51 38.16
C ASN A 185 -10.37 13.11 37.49
N GLY A 186 -9.36 12.26 37.68
CA GLY A 186 -9.29 10.92 37.09
C GLY A 186 -8.73 10.84 35.67
N SER A 187 -8.36 11.97 35.05
CA SER A 187 -7.75 11.95 33.71
C SER A 187 -6.33 11.38 33.73
N LEU A 188 -5.99 10.60 32.71
CA LEU A 188 -4.66 10.03 32.50
C LEU A 188 -3.93 10.86 31.44
N GLN A 189 -2.81 11.47 31.81
CA GLN A 189 -1.89 12.11 30.87
C GLN A 189 -0.74 11.16 30.57
N VAL A 190 -0.39 11.00 29.30
CA VAL A 190 0.74 10.19 28.84
C VAL A 190 1.56 11.02 27.87
N ARG A 191 2.86 11.11 28.11
CA ARG A 191 3.83 11.70 27.18
C ARG A 191 4.79 10.62 26.72
N VAL A 192 4.99 10.51 25.41
CA VAL A 192 5.95 9.60 24.79
C VAL A 192 6.72 10.39 23.74
N GLU A 193 8.01 10.61 23.99
CA GLU A 193 8.84 11.46 23.13
C GLU A 193 8.19 12.85 22.93
N ASP A 194 7.86 13.22 21.70
CA ASP A 194 7.23 14.50 21.33
C ASP A 194 5.69 14.44 21.30
N ALA A 195 5.10 13.29 21.61
CA ALA A 195 3.65 13.10 21.65
C ALA A 195 3.09 13.22 23.08
N GLN A 196 1.96 13.90 23.23
CA GLN A 196 1.19 13.97 24.47
C GLN A 196 -0.25 13.51 24.24
N LEU A 197 -0.78 12.73 25.18
CA LEU A 197 -2.13 12.18 25.18
C LEU A 197 -2.79 12.50 26.51
N ASP A 198 -3.89 13.24 26.48
CA ASP A 198 -4.73 13.49 27.65
C ASP A 198 -6.02 12.68 27.51
N LEU A 199 -6.21 11.66 28.34
CA LEU A 199 -7.37 10.77 28.33
C LEU A 199 -8.31 11.08 29.49
N PHE A 200 -9.61 11.10 29.23
CA PHE A 200 -10.65 11.38 30.20
C PHE A 200 -11.86 10.47 29.97
N ILE A 201 -12.31 9.78 31.03
CA ILE A 201 -13.54 8.99 31.02
C ILE A 201 -14.66 9.87 31.57
N ALA A 202 -15.73 10.05 30.81
CA ALA A 202 -16.88 10.82 31.25
C ALA A 202 -17.77 10.01 32.21
N ASP A 203 -18.44 10.70 33.15
CA ASP A 203 -19.32 10.06 34.13
C ASP A 203 -20.48 9.28 33.47
N GLN A 204 -21.00 9.80 32.36
CA GLN A 204 -22.03 9.16 31.54
C GLN A 204 -21.79 9.46 30.05
N PRO A 205 -22.11 8.53 29.14
CA PRO A 205 -22.02 8.78 27.71
C PRO A 205 -23.05 9.81 27.25
N SER A 206 -22.69 10.63 26.26
CA SER A 206 -23.61 11.59 25.65
C SER A 206 -24.80 10.87 25.00
N ALA A 207 -25.97 11.50 24.89
CA ALA A 207 -27.17 10.88 24.34
C ALA A 207 -26.94 10.20 22.96
N MET A 208 -27.45 8.98 22.81
CA MET A 208 -27.28 8.19 21.58
C MET A 208 -28.17 8.75 20.46
N ALA A 209 -27.55 9.39 19.46
CA ALA A 209 -28.25 9.83 18.25
C ALA A 209 -28.63 8.66 17.34
N GLY A 210 -29.63 8.85 16.47
CA GLY A 210 -30.03 7.87 15.44
C GLY A 210 -28.96 7.69 14.37
N ALA A 211 -28.97 6.57 13.65
CA ALA A 211 -27.99 6.28 12.60
C ALA A 211 -27.99 7.34 11.48
N ASP A 212 -29.16 7.89 11.15
CA ASP A 212 -29.37 8.85 10.06
C ASP A 212 -29.33 10.33 10.50
N ASP A 213 -29.09 10.59 11.80
CA ASP A 213 -29.14 11.94 12.37
C ASP A 213 -27.88 12.76 12.01
N TRP A 214 -27.85 13.25 10.76
CA TRP A 214 -26.78 14.01 10.12
C TRP A 214 -27.33 15.27 9.43
N PRO A 215 -27.81 16.27 10.20
CA PRO A 215 -28.46 17.45 9.65
C PRO A 215 -27.52 18.23 8.72
N GLY A 216 -28.00 18.54 7.51
CA GLY A 216 -27.26 19.34 6.52
C GLY A 216 -26.17 18.58 5.75
N MET A 217 -26.00 17.28 5.98
CA MET A 217 -25.01 16.46 5.25
C MET A 217 -25.67 15.68 4.10
N LYS A 218 -24.98 15.59 2.96
CA LYS A 218 -25.38 14.73 1.83
C LYS A 218 -25.20 13.28 2.24
N GLN A 219 -26.27 12.50 2.24
CA GLN A 219 -26.21 11.06 2.50
C GLN A 219 -25.96 10.28 1.20
N ILE A 220 -25.03 9.34 1.24
CA ILE A 220 -24.71 8.42 0.15
C ILE A 220 -24.81 7.00 0.69
N GLU A 221 -25.62 6.16 0.05
CA GLU A 221 -25.74 4.76 0.46
C GLU A 221 -24.60 3.92 -0.07
N ILE A 222 -24.01 3.09 0.80
CA ILE A 222 -22.95 2.13 0.50
C ILE A 222 -23.36 0.79 1.11
N PRO A 223 -23.12 -0.37 0.48
CA PRO A 223 -23.35 -1.66 1.14
C PRO A 223 -22.64 -1.72 2.51
N ARG A 224 -23.38 -2.10 3.57
CA ARG A 224 -22.85 -2.07 4.95
C ARG A 224 -21.56 -2.88 5.08
N GLU A 225 -21.54 -4.08 4.48
CA GLU A 225 -20.36 -4.96 4.47
C GLU A 225 -19.14 -4.27 3.84
N GLU A 226 -19.31 -3.57 2.71
CA GLU A 226 -18.23 -2.85 2.04
C GLU A 226 -17.68 -1.71 2.92
N LEU A 227 -18.57 -0.92 3.53
CA LEU A 227 -18.21 0.18 4.40
C LEU A 227 -17.42 -0.32 5.62
N GLU A 228 -17.96 -1.29 6.35
CA GLU A 228 -17.31 -1.82 7.56
C GLU A 228 -15.98 -2.52 7.22
N ARG A 229 -15.95 -3.35 6.17
CA ARG A 229 -14.73 -4.02 5.70
C ARG A 229 -13.65 -3.04 5.33
N THR A 230 -14.00 -1.97 4.63
CA THR A 230 -13.05 -0.93 4.22
C THR A 230 -12.39 -0.25 5.41
N LEU A 231 -13.17 0.07 6.46
CA LEU A 231 -12.64 0.66 7.68
C LEU A 231 -11.80 -0.34 8.50
N VAL A 232 -12.29 -1.56 8.70
CA VAL A 232 -11.60 -2.59 9.50
C VAL A 232 -10.27 -2.98 8.86
N ARG A 233 -10.29 -3.37 7.58
CA ARG A 233 -9.08 -3.78 6.87
C ARG A 233 -8.12 -2.61 6.66
N GLY A 234 -8.64 -1.42 6.41
CA GLY A 234 -7.83 -0.22 6.23
C GLY A 234 -7.05 0.14 7.49
N VAL A 235 -7.70 0.05 8.66
CA VAL A 235 -7.04 0.23 9.97
C VAL A 235 -6.07 -0.90 10.24
N ARG A 236 -6.49 -2.17 10.10
CA ARG A 236 -5.64 -3.35 10.33
C ARG A 236 -4.34 -3.22 9.54
N ARG A 237 -4.45 -2.95 8.24
CA ARG A 237 -3.30 -2.84 7.34
C ARG A 237 -2.43 -1.63 7.64
N ALA A 238 -3.01 -0.46 7.96
CA ALA A 238 -2.23 0.70 8.40
C ALA A 238 -1.35 0.39 9.63
N VAL A 239 -1.84 -0.41 10.57
CA VAL A 239 -1.11 -0.82 11.77
C VAL A 239 0.00 -1.82 11.46
N GLU A 240 -0.25 -2.76 10.56
CA GLU A 240 0.78 -3.65 10.04
C GLU A 240 1.92 -2.87 9.37
N ILE A 241 1.61 -1.79 8.67
CA ILE A 241 2.61 -0.96 7.98
C ILE A 241 3.42 -0.12 8.96
N LEU A 242 2.76 0.50 9.95
CA LEU A 242 3.39 1.39 10.93
C LEU A 242 4.20 0.62 11.98
N ALA A 243 3.78 -0.60 12.33
CA ALA A 243 4.41 -1.42 13.35
C ALA A 243 4.56 -2.88 12.85
N PRO A 244 5.36 -3.14 11.80
CA PRO A 244 5.42 -4.44 11.14
C PRO A 244 6.13 -5.49 11.99
N SER A 245 5.56 -6.69 12.06
CA SER A 245 6.19 -7.85 12.70
C SER A 245 7.20 -8.53 11.75
N LYS A 246 7.95 -9.51 12.28
CA LYS A 246 8.88 -10.32 11.49
C LYS A 246 8.20 -11.09 10.35
N VAL A 247 6.89 -11.32 10.43
CA VAL A 247 6.12 -11.94 9.34
C VAL A 247 6.22 -11.11 8.06
N LEU A 248 6.20 -9.77 8.18
CA LEU A 248 6.35 -8.85 7.05
C LEU A 248 7.81 -8.50 6.77
N THR A 249 8.60 -8.20 7.80
CA THR A 249 9.99 -7.74 7.60
C THR A 249 10.98 -8.87 7.27
N SER A 250 10.59 -10.12 7.48
CA SER A 250 11.42 -11.32 7.26
C SER A 250 10.54 -12.52 6.91
N PRO A 251 9.80 -12.45 5.79
CA PRO A 251 8.82 -13.46 5.43
C PRO A 251 9.47 -14.82 5.16
N SER A 252 8.68 -15.88 5.25
CA SER A 252 9.13 -17.23 4.94
C SER A 252 9.59 -17.33 3.48
N LYS A 253 10.86 -17.68 3.28
CA LYS A 253 11.47 -17.81 1.95
C LYS A 253 11.31 -19.22 1.38
N ARG A 254 10.08 -19.76 1.41
CA ARG A 254 9.78 -21.10 0.89
C ARG A 254 9.42 -21.00 -0.58
N ASP A 255 10.01 -21.88 -1.38
CA ASP A 255 9.57 -22.14 -2.75
C ASP A 255 8.14 -22.72 -2.72
N ARG A 256 7.34 -22.33 -3.71
CA ARG A 256 5.97 -22.84 -3.92
C ARG A 256 5.79 -23.15 -5.40
N GLU A 257 4.94 -24.11 -5.73
CA GLU A 257 4.77 -24.56 -7.12
C GLU A 257 3.31 -24.94 -7.39
N THR A 258 2.86 -24.67 -8.60
CA THR A 258 1.55 -25.06 -9.15
C THR A 258 1.76 -25.70 -10.52
N ALA A 259 0.67 -26.13 -11.19
CA ALA A 259 0.77 -26.67 -12.54
C ALA A 259 1.40 -25.66 -13.53
N SER A 260 1.05 -24.38 -13.39
CA SER A 260 1.37 -23.32 -14.37
C SER A 260 2.28 -22.24 -13.80
N GLY A 261 2.92 -22.48 -12.65
CA GLY A 261 3.87 -21.53 -12.09
C GLY A 261 4.71 -22.05 -10.95
N ARG A 262 5.74 -21.28 -10.61
CA ARG A 262 6.64 -21.54 -9.48
C ARG A 262 7.10 -20.24 -8.86
N LEU A 263 7.00 -20.13 -7.55
CA LEU A 263 7.61 -19.09 -6.74
C LEU A 263 8.95 -19.61 -6.20
N ARG A 264 10.00 -18.80 -6.37
CA ARG A 264 11.33 -19.04 -5.80
C ARG A 264 11.88 -17.76 -5.16
N TRP A 265 12.95 -17.92 -4.38
CA TRP A 265 13.69 -16.81 -3.79
C TRP A 265 15.11 -16.74 -4.34
N ILE A 266 15.49 -15.59 -4.88
CA ILE A 266 16.84 -15.34 -5.42
C ILE A 266 17.42 -14.15 -4.65
N ASP A 267 18.49 -14.39 -3.88
CA ASP A 267 19.13 -13.37 -3.01
C ASP A 267 18.15 -12.58 -2.13
N GLY A 268 17.08 -13.25 -1.69
CA GLY A 268 16.04 -12.66 -0.86
C GLY A 268 14.94 -11.90 -1.61
N HIS A 269 14.98 -11.86 -2.95
CA HIS A 269 13.88 -11.38 -3.79
C HIS A 269 12.92 -12.50 -4.15
N ARG A 270 11.62 -12.19 -4.10
CA ARG A 270 10.55 -13.09 -4.54
C ARG A 270 10.46 -13.04 -6.07
N VAL A 271 10.66 -14.19 -6.71
CA VAL A 271 10.60 -14.34 -8.17
C VAL A 271 9.56 -15.41 -8.51
N VAL A 272 8.58 -15.06 -9.34
CA VAL A 272 7.50 -15.96 -9.76
C VAL A 272 7.60 -16.19 -11.25
N LEU A 273 7.70 -17.46 -11.65
CA LEU A 273 7.70 -17.88 -13.03
C LEU A 273 6.32 -18.43 -13.36
N LEU A 274 5.70 -17.97 -14.45
CA LEU A 274 4.34 -18.32 -14.86
C LEU A 274 4.33 -18.69 -16.35
N SER A 275 3.60 -19.74 -16.71
CA SER A 275 3.49 -20.20 -18.10
C SER A 275 2.13 -20.80 -18.44
N GLY A 276 1.68 -20.64 -19.67
CA GLY A 276 0.47 -21.27 -20.21
C GLY A 276 -0.56 -20.24 -20.69
N SER A 277 -1.83 -20.64 -20.70
CA SER A 277 -2.92 -19.76 -21.11
C SER A 277 -3.12 -18.63 -20.08
N PRO A 278 -3.74 -17.48 -20.47
CA PRO A 278 -4.00 -16.39 -19.53
C PRO A 278 -4.78 -16.83 -18.28
N ARG A 279 -5.71 -17.80 -18.44
CA ARG A 279 -6.47 -18.39 -17.32
C ARG A 279 -5.56 -19.13 -16.35
N GLU A 280 -4.62 -19.91 -16.87
CA GLU A 280 -3.68 -20.71 -16.06
C GLU A 280 -2.67 -19.82 -15.33
N ILE A 281 -2.15 -18.80 -16.03
CA ILE A 281 -1.25 -17.80 -15.45
C ILE A 281 -1.94 -17.06 -14.31
N GLY A 282 -3.18 -16.59 -14.52
CA GLY A 282 -3.94 -15.86 -13.50
C GLY A 282 -4.21 -16.73 -12.26
N ARG A 283 -4.63 -17.98 -12.47
CA ARG A 283 -4.83 -18.94 -11.37
C ARG A 283 -3.54 -19.17 -10.59
N ALA A 284 -2.43 -19.45 -11.28
CA ALA A 284 -1.13 -19.69 -10.65
C ALA A 284 -0.62 -18.46 -9.89
N HIS A 285 -0.84 -17.24 -10.41
CA HIS A 285 -0.53 -16.00 -9.71
C HIS A 285 -1.26 -15.97 -8.35
N GLY A 286 -2.59 -16.14 -8.34
CA GLY A 286 -3.39 -16.09 -7.11
C GLY A 286 -3.03 -17.18 -6.10
N GLU A 287 -2.80 -18.41 -6.56
CA GLU A 287 -2.41 -19.55 -5.70
C GLU A 287 -1.01 -19.39 -5.08
N LEU A 288 -0.05 -18.87 -5.84
CA LEU A 288 1.34 -18.72 -5.38
C LEU A 288 1.54 -17.49 -4.49
N LEU A 289 0.67 -16.49 -4.58
CA LEU A 289 0.85 -15.17 -3.96
C LEU A 289 -0.36 -14.71 -3.14
N THR A 290 -1.16 -15.63 -2.60
CA THR A 290 -2.42 -15.29 -1.92
C THR A 290 -2.24 -14.23 -0.83
N ASP A 291 -1.30 -14.46 0.09
CA ASP A 291 -1.03 -13.55 1.21
C ASP A 291 -0.50 -12.19 0.76
N GLU A 292 0.38 -12.20 -0.24
CA GLU A 292 1.01 -11.02 -0.80
C GLU A 292 0.03 -10.15 -1.59
N ALA A 293 -0.81 -10.78 -2.43
CA ALA A 293 -1.84 -10.11 -3.21
C ALA A 293 -2.87 -9.50 -2.27
N GLN A 294 -3.28 -10.22 -1.22
CA GLN A 294 -4.22 -9.68 -0.25
C GLN A 294 -3.66 -8.48 0.51
N ALA A 295 -2.38 -8.52 0.91
CA ALA A 295 -1.71 -7.36 1.54
C ALA A 295 -1.64 -6.16 0.59
N CYS A 296 -1.37 -6.38 -0.69
CA CYS A 296 -1.38 -5.34 -1.73
C CYS A 296 -2.77 -4.71 -1.86
N ILE A 297 -3.81 -5.54 -1.99
CA ILE A 297 -5.20 -5.10 -2.11
C ILE A 297 -5.62 -4.31 -0.86
N ASP A 298 -5.28 -4.77 0.34
CA ASP A 298 -5.61 -4.08 1.58
C ASP A 298 -4.92 -2.71 1.67
N SER A 299 -3.68 -2.62 1.17
CA SER A 299 -2.91 -1.38 1.13
C SER A 299 -3.56 -0.36 0.20
N VAL A 300 -3.98 -0.79 -0.99
CA VAL A 300 -4.55 0.06 -2.04
C VAL A 300 -6.02 0.40 -1.78
N LEU A 301 -6.86 -0.61 -1.65
CA LEU A 301 -8.30 -0.43 -1.58
C LEU A 301 -8.74 0.12 -0.22
N HIS A 302 -8.14 -0.36 0.86
CA HIS A 302 -8.64 -0.11 2.20
C HIS A 302 -7.81 0.95 2.93
N THR A 303 -6.50 0.79 3.07
CA THR A 303 -5.68 1.81 3.76
C THR A 303 -5.61 3.11 2.96
N PHE A 304 -5.14 3.05 1.72
CA PHE A 304 -5.10 4.23 0.86
C PHE A 304 -6.52 4.73 0.55
N GLY A 305 -7.45 3.83 0.24
CA GLY A 305 -8.84 4.20 -0.05
C GLY A 305 -9.56 4.93 1.08
N VAL A 306 -9.37 4.54 2.35
CA VAL A 306 -9.92 5.29 3.50
C VAL A 306 -9.31 6.69 3.58
N VAL A 307 -7.99 6.80 3.46
CA VAL A 307 -7.30 8.10 3.49
C VAL A 307 -7.77 8.98 2.34
N GLN A 308 -7.87 8.44 1.12
CA GLN A 308 -8.31 9.19 -0.04
C GLN A 308 -9.77 9.61 0.09
N THR A 309 -10.64 8.75 0.61
CA THR A 309 -12.05 9.09 0.89
C THR A 309 -12.16 10.24 1.88
N ILE A 310 -11.35 10.23 2.95
CA ILE A 310 -11.31 11.33 3.93
C ILE A 310 -10.81 12.63 3.29
N ARG A 311 -9.83 12.55 2.39
CA ARG A 311 -9.20 13.73 1.75
C ARG A 311 -10.05 14.35 0.65
N SER A 312 -10.71 13.54 -0.17
CA SER A 312 -11.50 14.00 -1.32
C SER A 312 -12.96 14.26 -0.95
N GLY A 313 -13.47 13.56 0.06
CA GLY A 313 -14.89 13.50 0.36
C GLY A 313 -15.66 12.56 -0.58
N SER A 314 -15.01 11.89 -1.53
CA SER A 314 -15.60 10.91 -2.45
C SER A 314 -15.24 9.47 -2.05
N TRP A 315 -16.19 8.54 -2.17
CA TRP A 315 -15.93 7.13 -1.86
C TRP A 315 -14.96 6.54 -2.87
N PHE A 316 -13.72 6.27 -2.45
CA PHE A 316 -12.63 5.89 -3.35
C PHE A 316 -12.95 4.69 -4.25
N ARG A 317 -13.73 3.72 -3.76
CA ARG A 317 -14.13 2.57 -4.58
C ARG A 317 -14.95 2.99 -5.81
N HIS A 318 -15.85 3.97 -5.66
CA HIS A 318 -16.63 4.48 -6.78
C HIS A 318 -15.74 5.20 -7.81
N ASP A 319 -14.71 5.91 -7.35
CA ASP A 319 -13.75 6.57 -8.25
C ASP A 319 -12.96 5.53 -9.07
N LEU A 320 -12.54 4.43 -8.44
CA LEU A 320 -11.92 3.30 -9.14
C LEU A 320 -12.85 2.63 -10.14
N ASP A 321 -14.11 2.36 -9.76
CA ASP A 321 -15.10 1.74 -10.64
C ASP A 321 -15.42 2.65 -11.85
N ALA A 322 -15.48 3.96 -11.64
CA ALA A 322 -15.67 4.95 -12.70
C ALA A 322 -14.47 5.01 -13.66
N ALA A 323 -13.24 4.95 -13.13
CA ALA A 323 -12.04 4.85 -13.95
C ALA A 323 -12.03 3.54 -14.76
N PHE A 324 -12.30 2.41 -14.11
CA PHE A 324 -12.37 1.11 -14.77
C PHE A 324 -13.43 1.08 -15.87
N ALA A 325 -14.61 1.65 -15.66
CA ALA A 325 -15.66 1.68 -16.67
C ALA A 325 -15.19 2.33 -17.98
N ARG A 326 -14.38 3.40 -17.90
CA ARG A 326 -13.82 4.12 -19.06
C ARG A 326 -12.64 3.40 -19.70
N LEU A 327 -11.79 2.77 -18.87
CA LEU A 327 -10.59 2.06 -19.31
C LEU A 327 -10.90 0.67 -19.89
N SER A 328 -11.91 0.00 -19.35
CA SER A 328 -12.19 -1.40 -19.64
C SER A 328 -12.32 -1.69 -21.13
N PRO A 329 -13.01 -0.89 -21.98
CA PRO A 329 -13.15 -1.20 -23.41
C PRO A 329 -11.83 -1.33 -24.15
N HIS A 330 -10.75 -0.78 -23.60
CA HIS A 330 -9.41 -0.79 -24.18
C HIS A 330 -8.49 -1.89 -23.60
N ILE A 331 -8.97 -2.68 -22.63
CA ILE A 331 -8.22 -3.80 -22.03
C ILE A 331 -8.47 -5.08 -22.85
N PRO A 332 -7.42 -5.73 -23.40
CA PRO A 332 -7.56 -6.97 -24.16
C PRO A 332 -8.20 -8.11 -23.35
N ASP A 333 -8.99 -8.96 -24.02
CA ASP A 333 -9.68 -10.09 -23.39
C ASP A 333 -8.74 -11.03 -22.64
N ARG A 334 -7.53 -11.26 -23.17
CA ARG A 334 -6.52 -12.11 -22.51
C ARG A 334 -6.14 -11.58 -21.12
N HIS A 335 -5.99 -10.25 -20.97
CA HIS A 335 -5.68 -9.64 -19.68
C HIS A 335 -6.88 -9.74 -18.73
N ARG A 336 -8.10 -9.50 -19.21
CA ARG A 336 -9.34 -9.70 -18.42
C ARG A 336 -9.48 -11.14 -17.92
N ILE A 337 -9.22 -12.13 -18.79
CA ILE A 337 -9.27 -13.56 -18.44
C ILE A 337 -8.26 -13.88 -17.33
N GLU A 338 -7.05 -13.36 -17.43
CA GLU A 338 -6.00 -13.53 -16.42
C GLU A 338 -6.39 -12.90 -15.08
N THR A 339 -6.81 -11.63 -15.08
CA THR A 339 -7.25 -10.91 -13.88
C THR A 339 -8.36 -11.66 -13.15
N ARG A 340 -9.36 -12.14 -13.89
CA ARG A 340 -10.51 -12.87 -13.31
C ARG A 340 -10.16 -14.27 -12.85
N ALA A 341 -9.18 -14.93 -13.47
CA ALA A 341 -8.69 -16.21 -12.98
C ALA A 341 -7.90 -16.03 -11.67
N MET A 342 -7.11 -14.96 -11.57
CA MET A 342 -6.44 -14.56 -10.32
C MET A 342 -7.45 -14.21 -9.23
N ALA A 343 -8.48 -13.42 -9.54
CA ALA A 343 -9.54 -13.06 -8.60
C ALA A 343 -10.21 -14.30 -7.98
N ARG A 344 -10.60 -15.28 -8.83
CA ARG A 344 -11.16 -16.55 -8.37
C ARG A 344 -10.20 -17.34 -7.49
N ALA A 345 -8.92 -17.40 -7.83
CA ALA A 345 -7.92 -18.10 -7.03
C ALA A 345 -7.68 -17.43 -5.66
N LEU A 346 -7.88 -16.12 -5.58
CA LEU A 346 -7.84 -15.35 -4.34
C LEU A 346 -9.15 -15.40 -3.54
N GLY A 347 -10.22 -15.98 -4.08
CA GLY A 347 -11.54 -15.95 -3.46
C GLY A 347 -12.18 -14.55 -3.45
N LEU A 348 -11.82 -13.69 -4.41
CA LEU A 348 -12.30 -12.31 -4.50
C LEU A 348 -13.29 -12.11 -5.65
N ASP A 349 -14.13 -11.09 -5.51
CA ASP A 349 -15.01 -10.65 -6.60
C ASP A 349 -14.21 -10.25 -7.84
N GLU A 350 -14.68 -10.64 -9.02
CA GLU A 350 -13.99 -10.38 -10.28
C GLU A 350 -13.98 -8.89 -10.64
N ASN A 351 -15.09 -8.19 -10.43
CA ASN A 351 -15.22 -6.77 -10.76
C ASN A 351 -14.38 -5.92 -9.78
N LEU A 352 -14.26 -6.37 -8.53
CA LEU A 352 -13.34 -5.84 -7.53
C LEU A 352 -11.90 -5.81 -8.06
N VAL A 353 -11.39 -6.96 -8.47
CA VAL A 353 -10.00 -7.12 -8.91
C VAL A 353 -9.74 -6.49 -10.28
N ASP A 354 -10.72 -6.54 -11.19
CA ASP A 354 -10.70 -5.82 -12.47
C ASP A 354 -10.46 -4.31 -12.24
N SER A 355 -11.22 -3.70 -11.34
CA SER A 355 -11.11 -2.26 -11.04
C SER A 355 -9.84 -1.90 -10.26
N LEU A 356 -9.30 -2.82 -9.46
CA LEU A 356 -8.02 -2.62 -8.78
C LEU A 356 -6.83 -2.64 -9.73
N ASN A 357 -6.92 -3.41 -10.83
CA ASN A 357 -5.82 -3.52 -11.80
C ASN A 357 -5.65 -2.28 -12.69
N VAL A 358 -6.52 -1.27 -12.57
CA VAL A 358 -6.35 0.06 -13.19
C VAL A 358 -5.86 1.14 -12.21
N PHE A 359 -5.67 0.82 -10.93
CA PHE A 359 -5.19 1.78 -9.92
C PHE A 359 -3.91 2.54 -10.29
N PRO A 360 -2.91 1.94 -10.97
CA PRO A 360 -1.71 2.68 -11.38
C PRO A 360 -1.96 3.84 -12.34
N GLU A 361 -3.13 3.93 -12.99
CA GLU A 361 -3.50 5.06 -13.86
C GLU A 361 -3.67 6.40 -13.11
N LEU A 362 -3.58 6.38 -11.78
CA LEU A 362 -3.79 7.55 -10.92
C LEU A 362 -2.48 8.24 -10.45
N PHE A 363 -1.27 7.79 -10.87
CA PHE A 363 0.00 8.27 -10.27
C PHE A 363 1.23 8.35 -11.22
N HIS A 364 2.37 8.83 -10.69
CA HIS A 364 3.50 9.38 -11.47
C HIS A 364 4.92 8.99 -10.99
N CYS A 365 5.95 8.95 -11.87
CA CYS A 365 7.31 8.35 -11.62
C CYS A 365 8.55 9.05 -12.28
N SER A 366 9.68 8.35 -12.59
CA SER A 366 10.91 8.88 -13.26
C SER A 366 11.78 7.77 -13.94
N GLY A 367 12.59 8.07 -15.00
CA GLY A 367 13.43 7.07 -15.70
C GLY A 367 14.49 7.59 -16.72
N PHE A 368 15.43 6.76 -17.20
CA PHE A 368 16.45 7.15 -18.20
C PHE A 368 16.97 5.96 -19.04
N ALA A 369 17.55 6.23 -20.21
CA ALA A 369 18.37 5.28 -20.96
C ALA A 369 19.68 5.94 -21.45
N VAL A 370 20.79 5.21 -21.35
CA VAL A 370 22.13 5.65 -21.78
C VAL A 370 22.83 4.49 -22.50
N PHE A 371 23.56 4.75 -23.58
CA PHE A 371 24.19 3.72 -24.42
C PHE A 371 25.35 4.31 -25.23
N GLY A 372 25.98 3.53 -26.12
CA GLY A 372 26.98 4.07 -27.06
C GLY A 372 28.18 4.73 -26.35
N GLU A 373 28.59 5.91 -26.83
CA GLU A 373 29.71 6.65 -26.22
C GLU A 373 29.40 7.13 -24.80
N ALA A 374 28.14 7.14 -24.36
CA ALA A 374 27.81 7.44 -22.97
C ALA A 374 28.23 6.31 -21.99
N THR A 375 28.47 5.11 -22.49
CA THR A 375 28.68 3.89 -21.70
C THR A 375 30.07 3.29 -21.93
N ARG A 376 30.66 2.73 -20.87
CA ARG A 376 32.05 2.22 -20.90
C ARG A 376 32.25 1.10 -21.92
N ASP A 377 31.23 0.29 -22.10
CA ASP A 377 31.23 -0.90 -22.96
C ASP A 377 30.36 -0.75 -24.21
N GLY A 378 29.84 0.45 -24.46
CA GLY A 378 28.94 0.73 -25.57
C GLY A 378 27.52 0.18 -25.41
N LYS A 379 27.20 -0.54 -24.32
CA LYS A 379 25.90 -1.20 -24.13
C LYS A 379 24.83 -0.25 -23.64
N LEU A 380 23.57 -0.53 -24.00
CA LEU A 380 22.42 0.17 -23.44
C LEU A 380 22.11 -0.24 -22.01
N TYR A 381 22.06 0.77 -21.14
CA TYR A 381 21.55 0.72 -19.78
C TYR A 381 20.27 1.55 -19.67
N HIS A 382 19.18 0.92 -19.22
CA HIS A 382 17.90 1.58 -18.98
C HIS A 382 17.57 1.53 -17.48
N GLY A 383 17.60 2.70 -16.84
CA GLY A 383 17.27 2.87 -15.43
C GLY A 383 15.84 3.35 -15.23
N ARG A 384 15.07 2.67 -14.38
CA ARG A 384 13.68 3.00 -14.06
C ARG A 384 13.54 3.18 -12.54
N VAL A 385 12.97 4.31 -12.11
CA VAL A 385 12.80 4.70 -10.69
C VAL A 385 11.30 4.81 -10.34
N LEU A 386 10.76 3.88 -9.54
CA LEU A 386 9.39 4.01 -9.01
C LEU A 386 9.43 4.92 -7.79
N ASP A 387 8.93 6.15 -7.88
CA ASP A 387 8.78 7.02 -6.71
C ASP A 387 7.33 6.95 -6.20
N TYR A 388 6.99 5.86 -5.50
CA TYR A 388 5.61 5.50 -5.19
C TYR A 388 5.39 5.06 -3.74
N MET A 389 4.55 5.79 -3.00
CA MET A 389 3.88 5.40 -1.75
C MET A 389 4.52 4.29 -0.89
N THR A 390 5.80 4.41 -0.50
CA THR A 390 6.44 3.46 0.45
C THR A 390 5.72 3.41 1.80
N THR A 391 4.91 4.43 2.09
CA THR A 391 4.11 4.59 3.30
C THR A 391 2.84 3.75 3.34
N ILE A 392 2.42 3.12 2.23
CA ILE A 392 1.24 2.23 2.22
C ILE A 392 1.61 0.74 2.19
N GLY A 393 2.88 0.37 2.27
CA GLY A 393 3.27 -1.03 2.46
C GLY A 393 3.26 -1.92 1.20
N LEU A 394 3.28 -1.34 0.00
CA LEU A 394 3.32 -2.13 -1.24
C LEU A 394 4.55 -3.03 -1.34
N GLN A 395 5.65 -2.66 -0.69
CA GLN A 395 6.89 -3.44 -0.63
C GLN A 395 6.69 -4.88 -0.15
N ASP A 396 5.68 -5.17 0.67
CA ASP A 396 5.39 -6.52 1.17
C ASP A 396 4.99 -7.47 0.04
N SER A 397 4.42 -6.91 -1.02
CA SER A 397 3.93 -7.60 -2.21
C SER A 397 4.89 -7.54 -3.41
N ALA A 398 6.04 -6.88 -3.28
CA ALA A 398 7.01 -6.71 -4.36
C ALA A 398 7.46 -8.08 -4.91
N THR A 399 7.32 -8.26 -6.22
CA THR A 399 7.55 -9.53 -6.89
C THR A 399 8.07 -9.30 -8.31
N THR A 400 9.12 -10.02 -8.70
CA THR A 400 9.53 -10.08 -10.10
C THR A 400 8.85 -11.27 -10.77
N PHE A 401 8.09 -11.00 -11.83
CA PHE A 401 7.39 -12.01 -12.62
C PHE A 401 8.17 -12.33 -13.88
N ILE A 402 8.31 -13.62 -14.20
CA ILE A 402 8.78 -14.14 -15.48
C ILE A 402 7.60 -14.84 -16.12
N VAL A 403 7.05 -14.29 -17.19
CA VAL A 403 5.77 -14.72 -17.76
C VAL A 403 5.99 -15.23 -19.18
N ALA A 404 5.54 -16.45 -19.47
CA ALA A 404 5.52 -17.07 -20.78
C ALA A 404 4.09 -17.46 -21.15
N ALA A 405 3.31 -16.48 -21.63
CA ALA A 405 1.93 -16.70 -22.06
C ALA A 405 1.87 -17.33 -23.46
N ASP A 406 0.90 -18.23 -23.67
CA ASP A 406 0.72 -18.93 -24.94
C ASP A 406 0.60 -17.95 -26.13
N GLY A 407 1.45 -18.14 -27.13
CA GLY A 407 1.46 -17.32 -28.35
C GLY A 407 1.98 -15.89 -28.17
N GLN A 408 2.56 -15.53 -27.02
CA GLN A 408 3.16 -14.22 -26.76
C GLN A 408 4.67 -14.33 -26.54
N ILE A 409 5.37 -13.19 -26.64
CA ILE A 409 6.79 -13.10 -26.29
C ILE A 409 6.94 -13.22 -24.76
N PRO A 410 7.77 -14.14 -24.24
CA PRO A 410 8.03 -14.20 -22.81
C PRO A 410 8.75 -12.96 -22.29
N PHE A 411 8.43 -12.55 -21.06
CA PHE A 411 8.96 -11.30 -20.50
C PHE A 411 9.18 -11.35 -18.99
N ALA A 412 10.04 -10.45 -18.52
CA ALA A 412 10.17 -10.07 -17.12
C ALA A 412 9.35 -8.81 -16.81
N ASN A 413 8.68 -8.81 -15.66
CA ASN A 413 7.95 -7.67 -15.11
C ASN A 413 8.28 -7.51 -13.63
N VAL A 414 8.83 -6.35 -13.25
CA VAL A 414 9.05 -6.02 -11.83
C VAL A 414 7.81 -5.30 -11.33
N GLY A 415 7.03 -5.98 -10.50
CA GLY A 415 5.70 -5.52 -10.10
C GLY A 415 5.30 -5.97 -8.69
N TYR A 416 4.00 -6.17 -8.49
CA TYR A 416 3.40 -6.43 -7.19
C TYR A 416 2.38 -7.56 -7.31
N ALA A 417 2.33 -8.42 -6.30
CA ALA A 417 1.31 -9.47 -6.23
C ALA A 417 -0.10 -8.86 -6.31
N GLY A 418 -1.00 -9.50 -7.07
CA GLY A 418 -2.35 -8.99 -7.32
C GLY A 418 -2.46 -7.98 -8.47
N PHE A 419 -1.34 -7.61 -9.09
CA PHE A 419 -1.30 -6.70 -10.23
C PHE A 419 -0.71 -7.39 -11.47
N ILE A 420 -1.47 -7.40 -12.57
CA ILE A 420 -1.09 -8.09 -13.79
C ILE A 420 -0.46 -7.17 -14.84
N GLY A 421 -0.61 -5.85 -14.72
CA GLY A 421 -0.04 -4.87 -15.64
C GLY A 421 1.48 -4.77 -15.51
N SER A 422 2.11 -3.95 -16.36
CA SER A 422 3.56 -3.70 -16.29
C SER A 422 3.85 -2.21 -16.14
N VAL A 423 4.83 -1.90 -15.30
CA VAL A 423 5.37 -0.54 -15.10
C VAL A 423 6.90 -0.49 -15.25
N SER A 424 7.53 -1.66 -15.27
CA SER A 424 8.97 -1.91 -15.43
C SER A 424 9.14 -3.30 -16.03
N GLY A 425 9.62 -3.42 -17.26
CA GLY A 425 9.79 -4.74 -17.84
C GLY A 425 10.76 -4.83 -19.01
N MET A 426 11.15 -6.06 -19.32
CA MET A 426 12.01 -6.41 -20.43
C MET A 426 11.58 -7.76 -21.01
N ASN A 427 11.48 -7.86 -22.33
CA ASN A 427 11.07 -9.10 -22.98
C ASN A 427 12.24 -9.90 -23.58
N ALA A 428 11.97 -11.14 -23.97
CA ALA A 428 12.97 -12.06 -24.55
C ALA A 428 13.55 -11.57 -25.89
N GLN A 429 12.96 -10.53 -26.50
CA GLN A 429 13.44 -9.86 -27.71
C GLN A 429 14.35 -8.66 -27.40
N ALA A 430 14.78 -8.50 -26.15
CA ALA A 430 15.64 -7.42 -25.67
C ALA A 430 15.02 -6.02 -25.78
N ILE A 431 13.68 -5.93 -25.80
CA ILE A 431 12.96 -4.67 -25.60
C ILE A 431 12.81 -4.43 -24.09
N SER A 432 13.13 -3.23 -23.64
CA SER A 432 12.89 -2.80 -22.25
C SER A 432 12.10 -1.49 -22.20
N LEU A 433 11.21 -1.39 -21.23
CA LEU A 433 10.25 -0.29 -21.11
C LEU A 433 10.21 0.20 -19.67
N GLY A 434 10.10 1.53 -19.53
CA GLY A 434 9.95 2.23 -18.26
C GLY A 434 9.07 3.45 -18.48
N GLU A 435 8.27 3.78 -17.46
CA GLU A 435 7.37 4.92 -17.47
C GLU A 435 7.72 5.92 -16.36
N MET A 436 7.24 7.13 -16.57
CA MET A 436 7.12 8.22 -15.62
C MET A 436 5.76 8.87 -15.84
N GLY A 437 4.82 8.79 -14.91
CA GLY A 437 3.59 9.57 -15.04
C GLY A 437 3.82 11.10 -15.03
N GLY A 438 2.90 11.81 -15.68
CA GLY A 438 2.85 13.27 -15.82
C GLY A 438 1.69 13.86 -15.04
N GLY A 439 0.73 14.49 -15.72
CA GLY A 439 -0.54 14.95 -15.16
C GLY A 439 -1.77 14.46 -15.92
N GLY A 440 -2.87 15.20 -15.83
CA GLY A 440 -4.08 14.92 -16.61
C GLY A 440 -4.95 13.76 -16.08
N GLU A 441 -4.89 13.50 -14.77
CA GLU A 441 -5.81 12.58 -14.08
C GLU A 441 -7.26 12.88 -14.48
N GLY A 442 -8.04 11.82 -14.75
CA GLY A 442 -9.41 11.94 -15.25
C GLY A 442 -9.53 11.87 -16.78
N ARG A 443 -8.44 11.79 -17.55
CA ARG A 443 -8.47 11.50 -19.00
C ARG A 443 -8.21 10.02 -19.28
N TRP A 444 -9.24 9.20 -19.09
CA TRP A 444 -9.13 7.74 -19.06
C TRP A 444 -9.69 7.01 -20.30
N ASP A 445 -10.12 7.73 -21.35
CA ASP A 445 -10.74 7.13 -22.54
C ASP A 445 -9.68 6.61 -23.53
N GLY A 446 -8.84 5.69 -23.06
CA GLY A 446 -7.75 5.08 -23.82
C GLY A 446 -7.25 3.78 -23.21
N VAL A 447 -6.23 3.18 -23.82
CA VAL A 447 -5.58 1.97 -23.29
C VAL A 447 -4.85 2.34 -22.00
N PRO A 448 -5.11 1.65 -20.86
CA PRO A 448 -4.35 1.89 -19.63
C PRO A 448 -2.86 1.81 -19.90
N MET A 449 -2.07 2.74 -19.35
CA MET A 449 -0.62 2.75 -19.44
C MET A 449 -0.03 1.37 -19.09
N ALA A 450 -0.46 0.78 -17.98
CA ALA A 450 0.09 -0.50 -17.54
C ALA A 450 -0.26 -1.66 -18.48
N THR A 451 -1.42 -1.58 -19.13
CA THR A 451 -1.84 -2.51 -20.19
C THR A 451 -1.00 -2.31 -21.43
N LEU A 452 -0.77 -1.06 -21.86
CA LEU A 452 0.00 -0.74 -23.06
C LEU A 452 1.47 -1.16 -22.93
N MET A 453 2.08 -0.92 -21.77
CA MET A 453 3.42 -1.42 -21.44
C MET A 453 3.47 -2.95 -21.50
N ARG A 454 2.50 -3.63 -20.89
CA ARG A 454 2.45 -5.09 -20.95
C ARG A 454 2.25 -5.62 -22.37
N ARG A 455 1.38 -5.00 -23.16
CA ARG A 455 1.18 -5.34 -24.58
C ARG A 455 2.47 -5.24 -25.37
N ALA A 456 3.26 -4.19 -25.17
CA ALA A 456 4.55 -4.07 -25.85
C ALA A 456 5.54 -5.18 -25.46
N LEU A 457 5.56 -5.61 -24.20
CA LEU A 457 6.39 -6.74 -23.79
C LEU A 457 5.93 -8.07 -24.42
N GLU A 458 4.61 -8.25 -24.59
CA GLU A 458 3.99 -9.45 -25.16
C GLU A 458 4.07 -9.49 -26.71
N GLU A 459 3.92 -8.34 -27.37
CA GLU A 459 3.65 -8.22 -28.81
C GLU A 459 4.86 -7.71 -29.62
N CYS A 460 5.75 -6.89 -29.04
CA CYS A 460 6.78 -6.19 -29.81
C CYS A 460 8.15 -6.85 -29.73
N SER A 461 8.73 -7.11 -30.90
CA SER A 461 10.10 -7.61 -31.08
C SER A 461 11.10 -6.49 -31.38
N THR A 462 10.68 -5.30 -31.79
CA THR A 462 11.57 -4.18 -32.15
C THR A 462 11.13 -2.85 -31.56
N LEU A 463 12.05 -1.89 -31.45
CA LEU A 463 11.71 -0.53 -30.99
C LEU A 463 10.67 0.15 -31.90
N ASP A 464 10.74 -0.08 -33.21
CA ASP A 464 9.84 0.55 -34.17
C ASP A 464 8.40 -0.01 -34.05
N GLU A 465 8.24 -1.29 -33.68
CA GLU A 465 6.94 -1.87 -33.32
C GLU A 465 6.38 -1.25 -32.03
N VAL A 466 7.22 -0.99 -31.01
CA VAL A 466 6.78 -0.28 -29.79
C VAL A 466 6.31 1.14 -30.12
N ILE A 467 7.07 1.87 -30.93
CA ILE A 467 6.71 3.22 -31.40
C ILE A 467 5.37 3.20 -32.15
N THR A 468 5.18 2.21 -33.03
CA THR A 468 3.94 2.04 -33.80
C THR A 468 2.75 1.74 -32.88
N LEU A 469 2.93 0.84 -31.91
CA LEU A 469 1.91 0.51 -30.92
C LEU A 469 1.42 1.75 -30.14
N TRP A 470 2.32 2.65 -29.76
CA TRP A 470 1.98 3.90 -29.06
C TRP A 470 1.32 4.96 -29.96
N ARG A 471 1.67 4.99 -31.25
CA ARG A 471 1.03 5.89 -32.23
C ARG A 471 -0.40 5.47 -32.52
N ASP A 472 -0.62 4.17 -32.63
CA ASP A 472 -1.89 3.60 -33.09
C ASP A 472 -2.87 3.33 -31.94
N SER A 473 -2.40 3.32 -30.69
CA SER A 473 -3.25 3.13 -29.51
C SER A 473 -3.75 4.49 -28.97
N PRO A 474 -5.05 4.61 -28.62
CA PRO A 474 -5.51 5.75 -27.83
C PRO A 474 -4.87 5.69 -26.44
N ARG A 475 -4.36 6.82 -25.97
CA ARG A 475 -3.61 6.92 -24.71
C ARG A 475 -4.48 7.57 -23.65
N THR A 476 -4.19 7.24 -22.39
CA THR A 476 -4.84 7.85 -21.22
C THR A 476 -4.11 9.14 -20.84
N CYS A 477 -4.01 9.45 -19.55
CA CYS A 477 -3.36 10.62 -18.96
C CYS A 477 -1.98 10.97 -19.58
N GLU A 478 -1.38 12.06 -19.10
CA GLU A 478 -0.02 12.37 -19.54
C GLU A 478 0.98 11.38 -18.90
N TYR A 479 1.80 10.76 -19.75
CA TYR A 479 2.89 9.89 -19.36
C TYR A 479 4.14 10.17 -20.19
N TYR A 480 5.27 9.90 -19.58
CA TYR A 480 6.58 9.93 -20.17
C TYR A 480 7.15 8.51 -20.16
N TYR A 481 7.87 8.14 -21.20
CA TYR A 481 8.44 6.80 -21.30
C TYR A 481 9.86 6.81 -21.79
N VAL A 482 10.59 5.76 -21.42
CA VAL A 482 11.84 5.37 -22.05
C VAL A 482 11.62 4.01 -22.67
N PHE A 483 11.83 3.91 -23.97
CA PHE A 483 11.85 2.63 -24.68
C PHE A 483 13.25 2.35 -25.20
N ALA A 484 13.67 1.10 -25.11
CA ALA A 484 15.01 0.70 -25.49
C ALA A 484 15.03 -0.68 -26.13
N ASP A 485 15.88 -0.85 -27.14
CA ASP A 485 16.12 -2.10 -27.86
C ASP A 485 17.60 -2.46 -27.80
N GLY A 486 17.90 -3.53 -27.06
CA GLY A 486 19.26 -4.03 -26.86
C GLY A 486 19.88 -4.68 -28.10
N LYS A 487 19.09 -5.06 -29.11
CA LYS A 487 19.62 -5.66 -30.36
C LYS A 487 20.21 -4.60 -31.27
N THR A 488 19.54 -3.46 -31.36
CA THR A 488 19.93 -2.34 -32.23
C THR A 488 20.67 -1.23 -31.48
N ASN A 489 20.75 -1.32 -30.16
CA ASN A 489 21.34 -0.31 -29.28
C ASN A 489 20.68 1.07 -29.47
N ARG A 490 19.36 1.08 -29.69
CA ARG A 490 18.55 2.28 -29.86
C ARG A 490 17.68 2.51 -28.64
N ALA A 491 17.49 3.78 -28.28
CA ALA A 491 16.51 4.20 -27.29
C ALA A 491 15.71 5.40 -27.80
N VAL A 492 14.54 5.63 -27.22
CA VAL A 492 13.75 6.84 -27.46
C VAL A 492 13.06 7.27 -26.17
N GLY A 493 13.08 8.57 -25.90
CA GLY A 493 12.23 9.18 -24.89
C GLY A 493 10.87 9.49 -25.50
N VAL A 494 9.80 9.35 -24.73
CA VAL A 494 8.45 9.64 -25.21
C VAL A 494 7.76 10.55 -24.22
N ALA A 495 7.10 11.58 -24.73
CA ALA A 495 6.10 12.35 -23.99
C ALA A 495 4.76 12.15 -24.69
N ALA A 496 3.77 11.68 -23.96
CA ALA A 496 2.51 11.27 -24.53
C ALA A 496 1.35 11.71 -23.65
N ASP A 497 0.28 12.15 -24.30
CA ASP A 497 -1.01 12.43 -23.70
C ASP A 497 -2.12 11.94 -24.66
N PRO A 498 -3.43 12.05 -24.34
CA PRO A 498 -4.51 11.65 -25.23
C PRO A 498 -4.42 12.31 -26.61
N ASP A 499 -4.07 13.58 -26.66
CA ASP A 499 -4.13 14.45 -27.83
C ASP A 499 -2.80 14.49 -28.61
N SER A 500 -1.67 14.27 -27.93
CA SER A 500 -0.34 14.41 -28.52
C SER A 500 0.63 13.29 -28.15
N ILE A 501 1.59 13.03 -29.04
CA ILE A 501 2.73 12.15 -28.77
C ILE A 501 3.98 12.68 -29.44
N GLU A 502 5.06 12.77 -28.68
CA GLU A 502 6.37 13.24 -29.11
C GLU A 502 7.43 12.20 -28.80
N PHE A 503 8.32 11.98 -29.76
CA PHE A 503 9.44 11.04 -29.66
C PHE A 503 10.75 11.84 -29.63
N ILE A 504 11.41 11.81 -28.48
CA ILE A 504 12.65 12.52 -28.20
C ILE A 504 13.83 11.57 -28.46
N GLN A 505 14.61 11.87 -29.50
CA GLN A 505 15.75 11.06 -29.87
C GLN A 505 16.92 11.25 -28.87
N PRO A 506 17.82 10.26 -28.76
CA PRO A 506 19.05 10.40 -28.00
C PRO A 506 19.88 11.61 -28.46
N GLY A 507 20.37 12.42 -27.53
CA GLY A 507 21.10 13.65 -27.86
C GLY A 507 20.25 14.79 -28.43
N GLN A 508 18.93 14.63 -28.54
CA GLN A 508 18.02 15.71 -28.92
C GLN A 508 17.77 16.64 -27.73
N ALA A 509 17.82 17.95 -27.97
CA ALA A 509 17.40 18.94 -26.99
C ALA A 509 15.87 19.00 -26.89
N ASP A 510 15.34 19.19 -25.69
CA ASP A 510 13.90 19.32 -25.42
C ASP A 510 13.67 20.43 -24.37
N PRO A 511 12.68 21.33 -24.53
CA PRO A 511 12.44 22.41 -23.57
C PRO A 511 12.20 21.96 -22.12
N ARG A 512 11.65 20.75 -21.92
CA ARG A 512 11.40 20.17 -20.59
C ARG A 512 12.66 19.54 -20.00
N LEU A 513 13.55 19.03 -20.84
CA LEU A 513 14.72 18.24 -20.43
C LEU A 513 16.05 19.02 -20.46
N GLY A 514 16.10 20.12 -21.22
CA GLY A 514 17.30 20.91 -21.50
C GLY A 514 18.07 20.42 -22.73
N GLU A 515 19.33 20.86 -22.85
CA GLU A 515 20.22 20.50 -23.95
C GLU A 515 20.40 18.98 -24.08
N GLY A 516 20.56 18.50 -25.30
CA GLY A 516 20.79 17.09 -25.58
C GLY A 516 22.13 16.59 -25.01
N ILE A 517 22.15 15.35 -24.52
CA ILE A 517 23.37 14.65 -24.14
C ILE A 517 23.60 13.53 -25.16
N GLN A 518 24.72 13.56 -25.87
CA GLN A 518 25.04 12.56 -26.89
C GLN A 518 24.92 11.14 -26.33
N ASP A 519 24.27 10.26 -27.09
CA ASP A 519 24.00 8.86 -26.76
C ASP A 519 23.24 8.64 -25.43
N ALA A 520 22.38 9.59 -25.05
CA ALA A 520 21.56 9.50 -23.85
C ALA A 520 20.15 10.07 -24.04
N VAL A 521 19.20 9.45 -23.34
CA VAL A 521 17.83 9.92 -23.10
C VAL A 521 17.64 10.00 -21.59
N VAL A 522 17.44 11.21 -21.07
CA VAL A 522 17.39 11.45 -19.62
C VAL A 522 16.05 12.11 -19.25
N LEU A 523 15.15 11.36 -18.59
CA LEU A 523 13.78 11.77 -18.30
C LEU A 523 13.51 11.85 -16.78
N SER A 524 13.46 13.06 -16.26
CA SER A 524 13.05 13.31 -14.87
C SER A 524 12.49 14.73 -14.77
N ALA A 525 12.18 15.19 -13.55
CA ALA A 525 11.63 16.52 -13.32
C ALA A 525 12.34 17.28 -12.20
N GLY A 526 12.34 18.61 -12.29
CA GLY A 526 12.85 19.50 -11.25
C GLY A 526 14.32 19.26 -10.90
N ASP A 527 14.65 19.28 -9.61
CA ASP A 527 16.03 19.10 -9.14
C ASP A 527 16.55 17.67 -9.38
N ARG A 528 15.67 16.67 -9.45
CA ARG A 528 16.05 15.28 -9.79
C ARG A 528 16.65 15.21 -11.19
N LEU A 529 16.03 15.88 -12.16
CA LEU A 529 16.54 16.00 -13.53
C LEU A 529 17.91 16.68 -13.56
N LYS A 530 18.07 17.80 -12.84
CA LYS A 530 19.35 18.53 -12.78
C LYS A 530 20.47 17.63 -12.28
N VAL A 531 20.24 16.92 -11.17
CA VAL A 531 21.23 16.01 -10.59
C VAL A 531 21.50 14.83 -11.52
N LEU A 532 20.47 14.20 -12.08
CA LEU A 532 20.65 13.06 -12.99
C LEU A 532 21.46 13.46 -14.22
N ARG A 533 21.15 14.59 -14.86
CA ARG A 533 21.91 15.12 -15.99
C ARG A 533 23.36 15.43 -15.61
N GLN A 534 23.59 16.06 -14.46
CA GLN A 534 24.94 16.31 -13.96
C GLN A 534 25.74 15.01 -13.83
N ARG A 535 25.15 13.98 -13.23
CA ARG A 535 25.80 12.67 -13.05
C ARG A 535 26.08 11.98 -14.38
N VAL A 536 25.15 12.05 -15.33
CA VAL A 536 25.34 11.50 -16.69
C VAL A 536 26.49 12.22 -17.39
N HIS A 537 26.56 13.56 -17.31
CA HIS A 537 27.70 14.31 -17.85
C HIS A 537 29.03 13.94 -17.17
N GLU A 538 29.05 13.85 -15.85
CA GLU A 538 30.26 13.52 -15.08
C GLU A 538 30.82 12.14 -15.44
N LYS A 539 29.94 11.18 -15.71
CA LYS A 539 30.29 9.78 -15.98
C LYS A 539 30.15 9.39 -17.45
N HIS A 540 29.92 10.34 -18.36
CA HIS A 540 29.81 10.07 -19.80
C HIS A 540 31.07 9.33 -20.29
N GLY A 541 30.89 8.25 -21.04
CA GLY A 541 31.96 7.33 -21.46
C GLY A 541 32.46 6.35 -20.39
N GLN A 542 31.96 6.43 -19.16
CA GLN A 542 32.37 5.59 -18.04
C GLN A 542 31.22 4.78 -17.43
N ILE A 543 29.99 4.91 -17.95
CA ILE A 543 28.81 4.25 -17.36
C ILE A 543 28.85 2.75 -17.64
N ASP A 544 28.95 1.96 -16.57
CA ASP A 544 28.73 0.50 -16.54
C ASP A 544 27.53 0.16 -15.62
N ALA A 545 27.29 -1.11 -15.33
CA ALA A 545 26.19 -1.52 -14.46
C ALA A 545 26.25 -0.94 -13.03
N GLU A 546 27.46 -0.77 -12.46
CA GLU A 546 27.60 -0.17 -11.12
C GLU A 546 27.30 1.33 -11.16
N VAL A 547 27.86 2.03 -12.15
CA VAL A 547 27.57 3.45 -12.35
C VAL A 547 26.09 3.67 -12.67
N GLY A 548 25.47 2.82 -13.49
CA GLY A 548 24.04 2.87 -13.82
C GLY A 548 23.14 2.73 -12.57
N LYS A 549 23.49 1.82 -11.65
CA LYS A 549 22.82 1.74 -10.33
C LYS A 549 23.02 3.00 -9.49
N TRP A 550 24.21 3.59 -9.53
CA TRP A 550 24.50 4.85 -8.83
C TRP A 550 23.74 6.05 -9.40
N LEU A 551 23.49 6.11 -10.72
CA LEU A 551 22.69 7.18 -11.33
C LEU A 551 21.28 7.25 -10.72
N MET A 552 20.69 6.10 -10.37
CA MET A 552 19.39 5.99 -9.71
C MET A 552 19.42 6.25 -8.19
N SER A 553 20.59 6.50 -7.59
CA SER A 553 20.68 6.77 -6.15
C SER A 553 20.09 8.12 -5.76
N ARG A 554 19.76 8.31 -4.47
CA ARG A 554 19.32 9.61 -3.95
C ARG A 554 20.37 10.71 -4.25
N PRO A 555 19.98 11.94 -4.58
CA PRO A 555 18.61 12.48 -4.57
C PRO A 555 17.85 12.33 -5.91
N VAL A 556 18.35 11.56 -6.88
CA VAL A 556 17.58 11.29 -8.12
C VAL A 556 16.34 10.47 -7.78
N ALA A 557 16.49 9.40 -6.99
CA ALA A 557 15.38 8.72 -6.35
C ALA A 557 14.83 9.51 -5.15
N MET A 558 13.50 9.47 -4.95
CA MET A 558 12.82 10.12 -3.83
C MET A 558 12.87 9.27 -2.55
N GLN A 559 12.36 9.80 -1.43
CA GLN A 559 12.18 8.99 -0.19
C GLN A 559 11.07 7.95 -0.36
N SER A 560 10.14 8.21 -1.28
CA SER A 560 9.09 7.29 -1.70
C SER A 560 9.57 6.25 -2.71
N ASN A 561 10.88 6.12 -2.95
CA ASN A 561 11.38 5.21 -3.98
C ASN A 561 11.11 3.73 -3.62
N LEU A 562 10.16 3.12 -4.32
CA LEU A 562 9.59 1.81 -4.01
C LEU A 562 10.34 0.66 -4.68
N HIS A 563 10.77 0.86 -5.92
CA HIS A 563 11.70 -0.06 -6.59
C HIS A 563 12.56 0.67 -7.63
N ASN A 564 13.76 0.15 -7.84
CA ASN A 564 14.64 0.51 -8.94
C ASN A 564 14.95 -0.71 -9.80
N VAL A 565 15.00 -0.49 -11.12
CA VAL A 565 15.44 -1.52 -12.06
C VAL A 565 16.47 -0.92 -13.02
N LEU A 566 17.62 -1.57 -13.12
CA LEU A 566 18.57 -1.35 -14.22
C LEU A 566 18.46 -2.52 -15.20
N PHE A 567 17.91 -2.28 -16.39
CA PHE A 567 17.92 -3.27 -17.46
C PHE A 567 19.23 -3.17 -18.27
N VAL A 568 19.76 -4.33 -18.65
CA VAL A 568 20.84 -4.50 -19.62
C VAL A 568 20.30 -5.39 -20.76
N PRO A 569 19.52 -4.82 -21.70
CA PRO A 569 18.68 -5.62 -22.59
C PRO A 569 19.47 -6.53 -23.54
N ALA A 570 20.65 -6.07 -23.99
CA ALA A 570 21.55 -6.87 -24.84
C ALA A 570 21.97 -8.19 -24.17
N ASP A 571 22.17 -8.16 -22.85
CA ASP A 571 22.54 -9.34 -22.05
C ASP A 571 21.32 -10.09 -21.52
N GLN A 572 20.12 -9.52 -21.64
CA GLN A 572 18.86 -9.94 -21.02
C GLN A 572 18.98 -10.06 -19.49
N VAL A 573 19.69 -9.11 -18.88
CA VAL A 573 19.90 -9.03 -17.44
C VAL A 573 19.14 -7.84 -16.86
N MET A 574 18.64 -7.99 -15.64
CA MET A 574 18.09 -6.88 -14.86
C MET A 574 18.66 -6.89 -13.44
N TYR A 575 18.93 -5.70 -12.91
CA TYR A 575 19.30 -5.50 -11.51
C TYR A 575 18.14 -4.84 -10.81
N VAL A 576 17.56 -5.51 -9.81
CA VAL A 576 16.33 -5.07 -9.13
C VAL A 576 16.62 -4.76 -7.68
N ALA A 577 16.16 -3.61 -7.19
CA ALA A 577 16.12 -3.27 -5.77
C ALA A 577 14.69 -2.90 -5.38
N ASN A 578 14.22 -3.37 -4.22
CA ASN A 578 12.90 -3.03 -3.66
C ASN A 578 13.07 -2.36 -2.30
N ALA A 579 12.22 -1.40 -1.98
CA ALA A 579 12.17 -0.77 -0.66
C ALA A 579 11.85 -1.81 0.43
N ASP A 580 12.19 -1.47 1.67
CA ASP A 580 11.68 -2.16 2.86
C ASP A 580 10.93 -1.15 3.75
N HIS A 581 10.40 -1.59 4.89
CA HIS A 581 9.68 -0.69 5.82
C HIS A 581 10.54 0.45 6.41
N ARG A 582 11.86 0.47 6.21
CA ARG A 582 12.78 1.45 6.80
C ARG A 582 13.53 2.27 5.76
N ARG A 583 13.77 1.71 4.57
CA ARG A 583 14.65 2.29 3.56
C ARG A 583 14.04 2.21 2.15
N PRO A 584 14.15 3.30 1.37
CA PRO A 584 13.77 3.29 -0.04
C PRO A 584 14.66 2.35 -0.86
N ALA A 585 14.18 1.90 -2.02
CA ALA A 585 14.90 0.96 -2.90
C ALA A 585 16.30 1.44 -3.31
N ALA A 586 16.49 2.75 -3.50
CA ALA A 586 17.77 3.36 -3.83
C ALA A 586 18.87 3.16 -2.77
N GLU A 587 18.49 2.79 -1.54
CA GLU A 587 19.41 2.47 -0.43
C GLU A 587 19.48 0.96 -0.15
N ARG A 588 18.87 0.14 -1.03
CA ARG A 588 18.79 -1.31 -0.89
C ARG A 588 19.73 -1.99 -1.88
N PRO A 589 20.27 -3.17 -1.55
CA PRO A 589 21.06 -3.95 -2.49
C PRO A 589 20.25 -4.31 -3.74
N TYR A 590 20.93 -4.33 -4.89
CA TYR A 590 20.34 -4.81 -6.14
C TYR A 590 20.61 -6.31 -6.31
N VAL A 591 19.58 -7.07 -6.69
CA VAL A 591 19.69 -8.47 -7.08
C VAL A 591 19.77 -8.58 -8.60
N ARG A 592 20.78 -9.28 -9.10
CA ARG A 592 20.94 -9.58 -10.53
C ARG A 592 20.05 -10.76 -10.91
N LEU A 593 19.21 -10.58 -11.92
CA LEU A 593 18.36 -11.61 -12.49
C LEU A 593 18.66 -11.75 -13.98
N ASP A 594 18.84 -12.99 -14.45
CA ASP A 594 19.08 -13.30 -15.85
C ASP A 594 17.80 -13.89 -16.47
N LEU A 595 17.19 -13.16 -17.40
CA LEU A 595 15.91 -13.56 -17.99
C LEU A 595 16.05 -14.87 -18.80
N ARG A 596 17.18 -15.08 -19.49
CA ARG A 596 17.38 -16.28 -20.30
C ARG A 596 17.49 -17.53 -19.44
N GLU A 597 18.25 -17.45 -18.35
CA GLU A 597 18.38 -18.54 -17.39
C GLU A 597 17.03 -18.87 -16.74
N LEU A 598 16.28 -17.83 -16.33
CA LEU A 598 14.95 -18.01 -15.73
C LEU A 598 13.94 -18.64 -16.70
N LEU A 599 13.91 -18.19 -17.95
CA LEU A 599 13.05 -18.78 -19.00
C LEU A 599 13.45 -20.23 -19.33
N THR A 600 14.75 -20.52 -19.37
CA THR A 600 15.24 -21.90 -19.57
C THR A 600 14.77 -22.81 -18.43
N SER A 601 14.84 -22.32 -17.18
CA SER A 601 14.36 -23.05 -16.01
C SER A 601 12.85 -23.28 -16.00
N LEU A 602 12.09 -22.44 -16.71
CA LEU A 602 10.63 -22.57 -16.89
C LEU A 602 10.30 -23.63 -17.93
N ALA A 603 11.02 -23.64 -19.07
CA ALA A 603 10.81 -24.59 -20.16
C ALA A 603 11.19 -26.04 -19.80
N GLY A 604 12.16 -26.24 -18.90
CA GLY A 604 12.60 -27.56 -18.44
C GLY A 604 11.54 -28.44 -17.77
N ARG A 605 10.33 -27.92 -17.49
CA ARG A 605 9.17 -28.69 -16.98
C ARG A 605 8.37 -29.41 -18.06
N GLY A 606 8.52 -29.05 -19.34
CA GLY A 606 7.71 -29.63 -20.43
C GLY A 606 8.18 -31.00 -20.92
N GLY A 607 9.21 -31.58 -20.31
CA GLY A 607 9.89 -32.81 -20.77
C GLY A 607 10.14 -33.89 -19.71
N GLU A 608 9.64 -33.71 -18.48
CA GLU A 608 9.53 -34.75 -17.44
C GLU A 608 8.05 -35.06 -17.21
#